data_AF-A0A6L9ZL53-F1
#
_entry.id   AF-A0A6L9ZL53-F1
#
_cell.length_a   1.000
_cell.length_b   1.000
_cell.length_c   1.000
_cell.angle_alpha   90.00
_cell.angle_beta   90.00
_cell.angle_gamma   90.00
#
_symmetry.space_group_name_H-M   'P 1'
#
loop_
_entity.id
_entity.type
_entity.pdbx_description
1 polymer ?
#
loop_
_entity_poly.entity_id
_entity_poly.type
_entity_poly.pdbx_seq_one_letter_code
_entity_poly.pdbx_strand_id
1 'polypeptide(L)' 'GFSVLTSCGEEAVFLVLASKAAKQGVLMLEIKRTLAELKPMLL' A
#
# COMPACT_ATOMS: atom_id res chain seq x y z
N GLY A 1 -13.26 -3.23 7.68
CA GLY A 1 -12.59 -2.62 6.53
C GLY A 1 -11.31 -3.39 6.29
N PHE A 2 -10.34 -2.79 5.64
CA PHE A 2 -9.00 -3.35 5.48
C PHE A 2 -8.01 -2.51 6.26
N SER A 3 -7.05 -3.17 6.91
CA SER A 3 -5.84 -2.56 7.46
C SER A 3 -4.69 -3.36 6.89
N VAL A 4 -3.94 -2.77 5.97
CA VAL A 4 -2.89 -3.44 5.21
C VAL A 4 -1.59 -2.73 5.52
N LEU A 5 -0.60 -3.49 6.00
CA LEU A 5 0.74 -3.02 6.27
C LEU A 5 1.70 -3.78 5.35
N THR A 6 2.55 -3.07 4.63
CA THR A 6 3.50 -3.67 3.68
C THR A 6 4.82 -2.90 3.67
N SER A 7 5.92 -3.58 3.33
CA SER A 7 7.23 -2.94 3.24
C SER A 7 7.26 -1.92 2.10
N CYS A 8 7.80 -0.73 2.42
CA CYS A 8 7.98 0.40 1.53
C CYS A 8 9.44 0.88 1.52
N GLY A 9 10.37 -0.05 1.35
CA GLY A 9 11.80 0.23 1.49
C GLY A 9 12.40 -0.60 2.63
N GLU A 10 13.66 -0.35 2.94
CA GLU A 10 14.41 -1.10 3.97
C GLU A 10 13.90 -0.77 5.38
N GLU A 11 13.73 0.52 5.68
CA GLU A 11 13.36 1.02 7.01
C GLU A 11 11.97 1.68 7.06
N ALA A 12 11.12 1.44 6.05
CA ALA A 12 9.81 2.09 5.94
C ALA A 12 8.68 1.11 5.64
N VAL A 13 7.49 1.42 6.17
CA VAL A 13 6.25 0.67 5.97
C VAL A 13 5.16 1.55 5.39
N PHE A 14 4.35 0.98 4.51
CA PHE A 14 3.18 1.62 3.93
C PHE A 14 1.91 1.03 4.56
N LEU A 15 1.18 1.88 5.29
CA LEU A 15 -0.07 1.54 5.97
C LEU A 15 -1.26 2.06 5.15
N VAL A 16 -2.21 1.18 4.87
CA VAL A 16 -3.47 1.51 4.21
C VAL A 16 -4.65 1.11 5.08
N LEU A 17 -5.51 2.09 5.39
CA LEU A 17 -6.79 1.89 6.04
C LEU A 17 -7.91 2.12 5.03
N ALA A 18 -8.82 1.16 4.90
CA ALA A 18 -9.97 1.27 4.01
C ALA A 18 -11.24 0.76 4.66
N SER A 19 -12.38 1.34 4.29
CA SER A 19 -13.69 0.86 4.74
C SER A 19 -14.06 -0.48 4.07
N LYS A 20 -15.15 -1.12 4.53
CA LYS A 20 -15.67 -2.34 3.87
C LYS A 20 -16.23 -2.09 2.46
N ALA A 21 -16.44 -0.82 2.08
CA ALA A 21 -16.92 -0.47 0.74
C ALA A 21 -15.83 -0.60 -0.33
N ALA A 22 -14.55 -0.64 0.07
CA ALA A 22 -13.45 -0.81 -0.87
C ALA A 22 -13.45 -2.21 -1.49
N LYS A 23 -13.29 -2.28 -2.82
CA LYS A 23 -13.12 -3.54 -3.54
C LYS A 23 -11.71 -4.06 -3.28
N GLN A 24 -11.57 -5.16 -2.54
CA GLN A 24 -10.27 -5.69 -2.11
C GLN A 24 -9.26 -5.85 -3.25
N GLY A 25 -9.69 -6.40 -4.40
CA GLY A 25 -8.81 -6.58 -5.56
C GLY A 25 -8.27 -5.26 -6.12
N VAL A 26 -9.11 -4.22 -6.18
CA VAL A 26 -8.70 -2.88 -6.62
C VAL A 26 -7.78 -2.24 -5.60
N LEU A 27 -8.09 -2.37 -4.30
CA LEU A 27 -7.25 -1.86 -3.22
C LEU A 27 -5.83 -2.44 -3.26
N MET A 28 -5.70 -3.76 -3.47
CA MET A 28 -4.39 -4.41 -3.58
C MET A 28 -3.62 -3.99 -4.85
N LEU A 29 -4.33 -3.79 -5.96
CA LEU A 29 -3.72 -3.31 -7.20
C LEU A 29 -3.11 -1.92 -7.03
N GLU A 30 -3.85 -1.00 -6.42
CA GLU A 30 -3.37 0.36 -6.18
C GLU A 30 -2.23 0.39 -5.16
N ILE A 31 -2.29 -0.40 -4.09
CA ILE A 31 -1.16 -0.54 -3.16
C ILE A 31 0.12 -0.94 -3.90
N LYS A 32 0.04 -1.91 -4.82
CA LYS A 32 1.20 -2.36 -5.60
C LYS A 32 1.73 -1.25 -6.52
N ARG A 33 0.85 -0.49 -7.17
CA ARG A 33 1.22 0.63 -8.05
C ARG A 33 1.88 1.76 -7.26
N THR A 34 1.26 2.20 -6.17
CA THR A 34 1.82 3.22 -5.29
C THR A 34 3.18 2.82 -4.73
N LEU A 35 3.37 1.56 -4.31
CA LEU A 35 4.68 1.09 -3.84
C LEU A 35 5.75 1.12 -4.92
N ALA A 36 5.39 0.87 -6.19
CA ALA A 36 6.35 0.93 -7.29
C ALA A 36 6.86 2.35 -7.55
N GLU A 37 6.03 3.36 -7.27
CA GLU A 37 6.37 4.78 -7.40
C GLU A 37 7.06 5.32 -6.15
N LEU A 38 6.64 4.88 -4.96
CA LEU A 38 7.10 5.41 -3.67
C LEU A 38 8.45 4.83 -3.25
N LYS A 39 8.70 3.55 -3.48
CA LYS A 39 9.97 2.89 -3.06
C LYS A 39 11.22 3.58 -3.63
N PRO A 40 11.28 3.98 -4.91
CA PRO A 40 12.44 4.69 -5.46
C PRO A 40 12.70 6.06 -4.83
N MET A 41 11.70 6.70 -4.21
CA MET A 41 11.86 8.02 -3.58
C MET A 41 12.50 7.96 -2.18
N LEU A 42 12.63 6.75 -1.62
CA LEU A 42 13.16 6.51 -0.29
C LEU A 42 14.62 5.99 -0.32
N LEU A 43 15.27 6.11 -1.49
CA LEU A 43 16.70 5.88 -1.70
C LEU A 43 17.53 7.06 -1.18
#